data_AF-A0A0T5NRU2-F1
#
_entry.id   AF-A0A0T5NRU2-F1
#
_cell.length_a   1.000
_cell.length_b   1.000
_cell.length_c   1.000
_cell.angle_alpha   90.00
_cell.angle_beta   90.00
_cell.angle_gamma   90.00
#
_symmetry.space_group_name_H-M   'P 1'
#
loop_
_entity.id
_entity.type
_entity.pdbx_description
1 polymer ?
#
loop_
_entity_poly.entity_id
_entity_poly.type
_entity_poly.pdbx_seq_one_letter_code
_entity_poly.pdbx_strand_id
1 'polypeptide(L)'
;MEAIAETEEHQTPVMTADLGKAQLFQEAAMVTGQSFEAEGLEIESVTLTSAEPVPPIPPIPPIPPAAAPQPQALPDAPLQLAALQDVPIQSFPREEKAPALPACDAEIEMSASAAAAAMVQLELTAPCQADAQFTLHHNGMMFSAITDTDGTWSMQVPALTQNAVFIAAFDNGEGAVATADVDTLDYYDRYVVQWQGRSGMQIHAMEYGADYGEQGHVWFDAARDVSSAATGEGGFLLRLGDGVIEETTLMVEVYTFPTRNALREGEVQVSLETEINAANCGRDIEAQALIKPGAGEISARDLTMAIPDCDAVGDFLVLKNLYEDLKIARN
;
A
#
# COMPACT_ATOMS: atom_id res chain seq x y z
N MET A 1 83.29 6.29 -6.40
CA MET A 1 83.04 7.74 -6.37
C MET A 1 81.53 7.91 -6.36
N GLU A 2 80.93 7.84 -5.18
CA GLU A 2 80.81 8.90 -4.16
C GLU A 2 79.46 9.59 -4.29
N ALA A 3 78.81 9.68 -3.14
CA ALA A 3 77.46 10.12 -2.90
C ALA A 3 77.22 11.58 -3.31
N ILE A 4 75.96 11.91 -3.57
CA ILE A 4 75.27 12.99 -2.86
C ILE A 4 73.77 12.72 -2.88
N ALA A 5 73.18 12.71 -1.69
CA ALA A 5 71.76 12.73 -1.43
C ALA A 5 71.30 14.19 -1.40
N GLU A 6 70.12 14.48 -1.95
CA GLU A 6 69.33 15.63 -1.52
C GLU A 6 67.84 15.25 -1.49
N THR A 7 67.27 15.58 -0.34
CA THR A 7 65.91 15.36 0.12
C THR A 7 65.15 16.64 -0.17
N GLU A 8 64.01 16.57 -0.87
CA GLU A 8 63.04 17.67 -0.85
C GLU A 8 61.64 17.14 -0.57
N GLU A 9 61.17 17.51 0.63
CA GLU A 9 59.80 17.44 1.08
C GLU A 9 58.95 18.40 0.24
N HIS A 10 57.78 17.93 -0.23
CA HIS A 10 56.73 18.82 -0.72
C HIS A 10 55.42 18.56 0.02
N GLN A 11 55.37 19.19 1.20
CA GLN A 11 54.26 19.95 1.77
C GLN A 11 52.83 19.55 1.35
N THR A 12 52.22 18.74 2.21
CA THR A 12 50.77 18.59 2.37
C THR A 12 50.13 19.90 2.83
N PRO A 13 49.04 20.38 2.20
CA PRO A 13 48.20 21.38 2.84
C PRO A 13 47.21 20.68 3.79
N VAL A 14 47.38 20.94 5.08
CA VAL A 14 46.37 20.74 6.11
C VAL A 14 45.26 21.77 5.88
N MET A 15 44.05 21.32 5.59
CA MET A 15 42.83 22.11 5.81
C MET A 15 42.02 21.43 6.91
N THR A 16 41.81 22.21 7.94
CA THR A 16 41.15 21.92 9.21
C THR A 16 39.71 21.44 9.04
N ALA A 17 39.31 20.57 9.97
CA ALA A 17 37.97 20.04 10.15
C ALA A 17 36.91 21.14 10.30
N ASP A 18 35.77 20.94 9.66
CA ASP A 18 34.52 21.57 10.06
C ASP A 18 33.46 20.48 10.30
N LEU A 19 32.73 20.64 11.39
CA LEU A 19 31.71 19.75 11.92
C LEU A 19 30.38 20.09 11.25
N GLY A 20 29.78 19.16 10.51
CA GLY A 20 28.49 19.38 9.87
C GLY A 20 27.72 18.10 9.60
N LYS A 21 26.91 17.70 10.58
CA LYS A 21 25.89 16.66 10.47
C LYS A 21 24.67 17.28 9.77
N ALA A 22 24.34 16.86 8.54
CA ALA A 22 23.05 17.12 7.86
C ALA A 22 22.94 16.11 6.70
N GLN A 23 22.28 14.96 6.87
CA GLN A 23 20.85 14.76 6.59
C GLN A 23 20.51 15.07 5.12
N LEU A 24 20.58 14.02 4.30
CA LEU A 24 20.12 13.98 2.91
C LEU A 24 18.60 14.17 2.90
N PHE A 25 18.13 15.36 2.55
CA PHE A 25 16.76 15.60 2.14
C PHE A 25 16.67 15.42 0.62
N GLN A 26 15.84 14.49 0.17
CA GLN A 26 15.47 14.34 -1.25
C GLN A 26 14.53 15.49 -1.63
N GLU A 27 14.86 16.23 -2.68
CA GLU A 27 14.01 17.29 -3.23
C GLU A 27 12.79 16.69 -3.93
N ALA A 28 11.60 16.94 -3.38
CA ALA A 28 10.33 16.84 -4.09
C ALA A 28 10.15 18.12 -4.91
N ALA A 29 9.84 17.98 -6.20
CA ALA A 29 9.55 19.12 -7.08
C ALA A 29 8.05 19.20 -7.33
N MET A 30 7.41 20.31 -6.93
CA MET A 30 6.04 20.64 -7.29
C MET A 30 5.99 21.23 -8.70
N VAL A 31 5.03 20.80 -9.52
CA VAL A 31 4.67 21.45 -10.79
C VAL A 31 3.23 21.93 -10.68
N THR A 32 3.04 23.25 -10.62
CA THR A 32 1.72 23.90 -10.53
C THR A 32 1.13 24.12 -11.92
N GLY A 33 -0.14 23.74 -12.09
CA GLY A 33 -0.89 23.77 -13.34
C GLY A 33 -1.23 25.16 -13.91
N GLN A 34 -1.50 25.15 -15.21
CA GLN A 34 -1.87 26.29 -16.05
C GLN A 34 -3.31 26.75 -15.80
N SER A 35 -3.52 28.06 -15.80
CA SER A 35 -4.81 28.74 -15.61
C SER A 35 -5.72 28.63 -16.84
N PHE A 36 -6.97 28.24 -16.64
CA PHE A 36 -8.04 28.37 -17.64
C PHE A 36 -8.76 29.72 -17.47
N GLU A 37 -8.79 30.52 -18.52
CA GLU A 37 -9.63 31.72 -18.62
C GLU A 37 -11.07 31.32 -18.98
N ALA A 38 -12.02 31.62 -18.10
CA ALA A 38 -13.45 31.65 -18.41
C ALA A 38 -13.92 33.10 -18.43
N GLU A 39 -14.18 33.62 -19.63
CA GLU A 39 -14.79 34.92 -19.84
C GLU A 39 -16.27 34.92 -19.41
N GLY A 40 -16.68 35.93 -18.63
CA GLY A 40 -18.08 36.37 -18.60
C GLY A 40 -18.90 36.07 -17.34
N LEU A 41 -18.40 36.47 -16.16
CA LEU A 41 -19.28 36.79 -15.02
C LEU A 41 -18.67 37.94 -14.20
N GLU A 42 -19.18 39.16 -14.39
CA GLU A 42 -18.83 40.29 -13.51
C GLU A 42 -19.57 40.12 -12.17
N ILE A 43 -18.82 39.84 -11.11
CA ILE A 43 -19.33 39.84 -9.73
C ILE A 43 -19.33 41.29 -9.25
N GLU A 44 -20.48 41.96 -9.29
CA GLU A 44 -20.58 43.38 -8.92
C GLU A 44 -20.42 43.65 -7.41
N SER A 45 -20.55 42.63 -6.55
CA SER A 45 -20.16 42.72 -5.13
C SER A 45 -20.24 41.37 -4.43
N VAL A 46 -19.32 41.14 -3.48
CA VAL A 46 -19.43 40.08 -2.47
C VAL A 46 -19.74 40.77 -1.14
N THR A 47 -20.96 40.59 -0.63
CA THR A 47 -21.31 41.08 0.71
C THR A 47 -20.83 40.07 1.74
N LEU A 48 -19.83 40.44 2.53
CA LEU A 48 -19.40 39.68 3.70
C LEU A 48 -20.52 39.67 4.75
N THR A 49 -21.25 38.57 4.87
CA THR A 49 -22.10 38.30 6.04
C THR A 49 -21.22 37.74 7.16
N SER A 50 -20.35 38.57 7.71
CA SER A 50 -19.65 38.26 8.95
C SER A 50 -20.63 38.40 10.10
N ALA A 51 -20.78 37.35 10.91
CA ALA A 51 -21.48 37.46 12.18
C ALA A 51 -20.72 38.44 13.09
N GLU A 52 -21.43 39.40 13.68
CA GLU A 52 -20.84 40.31 14.66
C GLU A 52 -20.23 39.51 15.82
N PRO A 53 -19.10 39.94 16.40
CA PRO A 53 -18.53 39.29 17.57
C PRO A 53 -19.53 39.37 18.72
N VAL A 54 -19.99 38.21 19.18
CA VAL A 54 -20.75 38.10 20.42
C VAL A 54 -19.88 38.69 21.54
N PRO A 55 -20.38 39.66 22.34
CA PRO A 55 -19.62 40.22 23.44
C PRO A 55 -19.17 39.09 24.39
N PRO A 56 -17.98 39.22 25.03
CA PRO A 56 -17.49 38.20 25.93
C PRO A 56 -18.53 37.96 27.03
N ILE A 57 -18.99 36.71 27.11
CA ILE A 57 -19.84 36.23 28.19
C ILE A 57 -19.07 36.53 29.50
N PRO A 58 -19.66 37.24 30.47
CA PRO A 58 -18.98 37.47 31.74
C PRO A 58 -18.61 36.12 32.36
N PRO A 59 -17.44 36.00 33.01
CA PRO A 59 -17.03 34.74 33.61
C PRO A 59 -18.12 34.30 34.59
N ILE A 60 -18.77 33.18 34.28
CA ILE A 60 -19.67 32.52 35.20
C ILE A 60 -18.80 32.14 36.39
N PRO A 61 -19.09 32.62 37.61
CA PRO A 61 -18.32 32.21 38.79
C PRO A 61 -18.37 30.68 38.86
N PRO A 62 -17.27 29.99 39.17
CA PRO A 62 -17.27 28.55 39.26
C PRO A 62 -18.33 28.15 40.27
N ILE A 63 -19.41 27.53 39.78
CA ILE A 63 -20.36 26.86 40.65
C ILE A 63 -19.57 25.69 41.21
N PRO A 64 -19.32 25.63 42.53
CA PRO A 64 -18.68 24.46 43.13
C PRO A 64 -19.48 23.24 42.68
N PRO A 65 -18.83 22.15 42.24
CA PRO A 65 -19.56 20.92 41.94
C PRO A 65 -20.46 20.64 43.14
N ALA A 66 -21.77 20.50 42.90
CA ALA A 66 -22.70 20.12 43.94
C ALA A 66 -22.09 18.91 44.63
N ALA A 67 -21.84 19.03 45.94
CA ALA A 67 -21.16 18.00 46.69
C ALA A 67 -21.82 16.66 46.36
N ALA A 68 -21.04 15.72 45.85
CA ALA A 68 -21.54 14.38 45.59
C ALA A 68 -22.25 13.90 46.88
N PRO A 69 -23.48 13.38 46.79
CA PRO A 69 -24.19 12.92 47.97
C PRO A 69 -23.29 11.94 48.71
N GLN A 70 -22.90 12.29 49.92
CA GLN A 70 -22.05 11.42 50.71
C GLN A 70 -22.84 10.14 50.99
N PRO A 71 -22.20 8.95 50.91
CA PRO A 71 -22.85 7.70 51.26
C PRO A 71 -23.49 7.84 52.64
N GLN A 72 -24.78 7.56 52.73
CA GLN A 72 -25.46 7.54 54.01
C GLN A 72 -24.76 6.52 54.92
N ALA A 73 -24.43 6.93 56.14
CA ALA A 73 -23.90 6.01 57.12
C ALA A 73 -24.90 4.87 57.33
N LEU A 74 -24.42 3.63 57.28
CA LEU A 74 -25.22 2.46 57.59
C LEU A 74 -25.80 2.61 59.01
N PRO A 75 -27.07 2.25 59.23
CA PRO A 75 -27.68 2.33 60.56
C PRO A 75 -26.92 1.42 61.54
N ASP A 76 -26.66 1.92 62.76
CA ASP A 76 -25.99 1.19 63.87
C ASP A 76 -26.83 0.02 64.43
N ALA A 77 -27.96 -0.30 63.82
CA ALA A 77 -28.74 -1.45 64.19
C ALA A 77 -28.00 -2.72 63.73
N PRO A 78 -27.85 -3.74 64.60
CA PRO A 78 -27.28 -5.01 64.16
C PRO A 78 -28.13 -5.55 63.00
N LEU A 79 -27.49 -5.73 61.84
CA LEU A 79 -28.08 -6.46 60.71
C LEU A 79 -28.42 -7.86 61.21
N GLN A 80 -29.70 -8.12 61.48
CA GLN A 80 -30.19 -9.49 61.55
C GLN A 80 -30.15 -10.02 60.13
N LEU A 81 -29.11 -10.81 59.82
CA LEU A 81 -29.19 -11.71 58.68
C LEU A 81 -30.42 -12.59 58.92
N ALA A 82 -31.47 -12.37 58.14
CA ALA A 82 -32.43 -13.43 57.92
C ALA A 82 -31.60 -14.62 57.46
N ALA A 83 -31.54 -15.67 58.28
CA ALA A 83 -30.93 -16.92 57.88
C ALA A 83 -31.71 -17.39 56.66
N LEU A 84 -31.19 -17.10 55.46
CA LEU A 84 -31.57 -17.82 54.27
C LEU A 84 -31.21 -19.26 54.57
N GLN A 85 -32.23 -20.09 54.75
CA GLN A 85 -32.02 -21.53 54.74
C GLN A 85 -31.42 -21.84 53.38
N ASP A 86 -30.18 -22.31 53.38
CA ASP A 86 -29.57 -22.92 52.20
C ASP A 86 -30.45 -24.11 51.84
N VAL A 87 -31.43 -23.88 50.97
CA VAL A 87 -32.10 -24.96 50.27
C VAL A 87 -31.05 -25.47 49.29
N PRO A 88 -30.49 -26.68 49.47
CA PRO A 88 -29.49 -27.18 48.55
C PRO A 88 -30.09 -27.21 47.16
N ILE A 89 -29.43 -26.55 46.21
CA ILE A 89 -29.78 -26.63 44.80
C ILE A 89 -29.51 -28.07 44.37
N GLN A 90 -30.55 -28.89 44.34
CA GLN A 90 -30.47 -30.33 44.04
C GLN A 90 -30.40 -30.62 42.53
N SER A 91 -30.58 -29.59 41.71
CA SER A 91 -30.53 -29.70 40.25
C SER A 91 -29.76 -28.53 39.67
N PHE A 92 -28.53 -28.80 39.24
CA PHE A 92 -27.85 -27.93 38.30
C PHE A 92 -28.56 -28.03 36.94
N PRO A 93 -28.70 -26.92 36.20
CA PRO A 93 -29.06 -27.00 34.79
C PRO A 93 -28.14 -27.99 34.10
N ARG A 94 -28.72 -28.97 33.41
CA ARG A 94 -27.93 -29.92 32.63
C ARG A 94 -27.23 -29.11 31.55
N GLU A 95 -25.90 -29.22 31.47
CA GLU A 95 -25.15 -28.60 30.40
C GLU A 95 -25.72 -29.09 29.06
N GLU A 96 -26.33 -28.15 28.35
CA GLU A 96 -26.85 -28.40 27.02
C GLU A 96 -25.63 -28.59 26.13
N LYS A 97 -25.56 -29.76 25.48
CA LYS A 97 -24.46 -30.06 24.58
C LYS A 97 -24.47 -28.99 23.51
N ALA A 98 -23.43 -28.13 23.50
CA ALA A 98 -23.29 -27.12 22.48
C ALA A 98 -23.49 -27.78 21.11
N PRO A 99 -24.31 -27.19 20.21
CA PRO A 99 -24.42 -27.68 18.86
C PRO A 99 -23.00 -27.82 18.30
N ALA A 100 -22.62 -29.03 17.90
CA ALA A 100 -21.39 -29.19 17.14
C ALA A 100 -21.64 -28.44 15.83
N LEU A 101 -20.99 -27.30 15.66
CA LEU A 101 -20.82 -26.74 14.32
C LEU A 101 -20.20 -27.86 13.49
N PRO A 102 -20.75 -28.22 12.33
CA PRO A 102 -20.09 -29.18 11.47
C PRO A 102 -18.67 -28.66 11.24
N ALA A 103 -17.68 -29.41 11.70
CA ALA A 103 -16.31 -29.17 11.29
C ALA A 103 -16.33 -29.31 9.77
N CYS A 104 -15.93 -28.24 9.08
CA CYS A 104 -15.83 -28.29 7.65
C CYS A 104 -14.52 -29.01 7.35
N ASP A 105 -14.61 -30.31 7.09
CA ASP A 105 -13.45 -31.19 6.86
C ASP A 105 -12.94 -31.13 5.41
N ALA A 106 -13.36 -30.11 4.63
CA ALA A 106 -12.91 -29.95 3.25
C ALA A 106 -11.54 -29.27 3.23
N GLU A 107 -10.61 -29.85 2.46
CA GLU A 107 -9.28 -29.29 2.30
C GLU A 107 -9.31 -28.03 1.43
N ILE A 108 -8.41 -27.09 1.74
CA ILE A 108 -8.15 -25.92 0.90
C ILE A 108 -7.13 -26.33 -0.16
N GLU A 109 -7.51 -26.18 -1.43
CA GLU A 109 -6.66 -26.51 -2.57
C GLU A 109 -6.37 -25.28 -3.40
N MET A 110 -5.13 -25.15 -3.88
CA MET A 110 -4.74 -24.10 -4.82
C MET A 110 -3.92 -24.70 -5.95
N SER A 111 -4.19 -24.27 -7.17
CA SER A 111 -3.40 -24.62 -8.36
C SER A 111 -2.81 -23.37 -9.00
N ALA A 112 -1.70 -23.57 -9.72
CA ALA A 112 -0.98 -22.51 -10.40
C ALA A 112 -0.53 -23.02 -11.77
N SER A 113 -0.84 -22.27 -12.82
CA SER A 113 -0.38 -22.57 -14.19
C SER A 113 0.19 -21.33 -14.87
N ALA A 114 1.38 -21.46 -15.44
CA ALA A 114 2.01 -20.38 -16.18
C ALA A 114 1.19 -19.97 -17.41
N ALA A 115 1.15 -18.67 -17.67
CA ALA A 115 0.40 -18.04 -18.74
C ALA A 115 1.29 -17.05 -19.53
N ALA A 116 0.71 -16.40 -20.54
CA ALA A 116 1.41 -15.42 -21.37
C ALA A 116 1.95 -14.24 -20.53
N ALA A 117 2.98 -13.57 -21.06
CA ALA A 117 3.63 -12.44 -20.41
C ALA A 117 4.14 -12.72 -18.98
N ALA A 118 4.63 -13.94 -18.71
CA ALA A 118 5.09 -14.39 -17.40
C ALA A 118 4.04 -14.20 -16.28
N MET A 119 2.76 -14.34 -16.62
CA MET A 119 1.66 -14.38 -15.66
C MET A 119 1.45 -15.81 -15.17
N VAL A 120 0.76 -15.96 -14.04
CA VAL A 120 0.35 -17.25 -13.50
C VAL A 120 -1.14 -17.20 -13.22
N GLN A 121 -1.91 -18.09 -13.84
CA GLN A 121 -3.30 -18.31 -13.48
C GLN A 121 -3.33 -19.09 -12.17
N LEU A 122 -3.98 -18.51 -11.16
CA LEU A 122 -4.24 -19.15 -9.88
C LEU A 122 -5.71 -19.52 -9.78
N GLU A 123 -6.00 -20.68 -9.22
CA GLU A 123 -7.34 -21.13 -8.88
C GLU A 123 -7.29 -21.72 -7.47
N LEU A 124 -8.09 -21.16 -6.56
CA LEU A 124 -8.20 -21.53 -5.16
C LEU A 124 -9.61 -22.07 -4.90
N THR A 125 -9.72 -23.18 -4.19
CA THR A 125 -10.98 -23.76 -3.71
C THR A 125 -10.87 -24.00 -2.21
N ALA A 126 -11.74 -23.33 -1.45
CA ALA A 126 -11.79 -23.34 0.00
C ALA A 126 -13.26 -23.41 0.43
N PRO A 127 -13.95 -24.57 0.33
CA PRO A 127 -15.41 -24.66 0.47
C PRO A 127 -15.96 -24.22 1.84
N CYS A 128 -15.07 -24.17 2.85
CA CYS A 128 -15.36 -23.75 4.22
C CYS A 128 -15.17 -22.24 4.44
N GLN A 129 -14.57 -21.55 3.47
CA GLN A 129 -14.14 -20.17 3.50
C GLN A 129 -14.89 -19.40 2.41
N ALA A 130 -16.23 -19.40 2.45
CA ALA A 130 -17.03 -18.57 1.55
C ALA A 130 -16.99 -17.10 2.00
N ASP A 131 -16.92 -16.18 1.04
CA ASP A 131 -16.84 -14.73 1.29
C ASP A 131 -15.73 -14.35 2.30
N ALA A 132 -14.63 -15.10 2.29
CA ALA A 132 -13.56 -14.99 3.27
C ALA A 132 -12.37 -14.26 2.68
N GLN A 133 -11.86 -13.28 3.42
CA GLN A 133 -10.62 -12.61 3.07
C GLN A 133 -9.42 -13.52 3.34
N PHE A 134 -8.44 -13.47 2.45
CA PHE A 134 -7.14 -14.09 2.62
C PHE A 134 -6.05 -13.17 2.06
N THR A 135 -4.80 -13.41 2.48
CA THR A 135 -3.62 -12.76 1.90
C THR A 135 -2.93 -13.72 0.96
N LEU A 136 -2.63 -13.27 -0.26
CA LEU A 136 -1.77 -13.99 -1.18
C LEU A 136 -0.33 -13.48 -1.05
N HIS A 137 0.63 -14.37 -0.84
CA HIS A 137 2.06 -14.08 -0.79
C HIS A 137 2.79 -14.65 -1.99
N HIS A 138 3.69 -13.85 -2.58
CA HIS A 138 4.56 -14.28 -3.67
C HIS A 138 5.85 -13.47 -3.75
N ASN A 139 7.00 -14.07 -3.40
CA ASN A 139 8.33 -13.47 -3.52
C ASN A 139 8.43 -12.01 -3.04
N GLY A 140 7.93 -11.75 -1.82
CA GLY A 140 7.88 -10.41 -1.21
C GLY A 140 6.62 -9.60 -1.54
N MET A 141 5.93 -9.91 -2.64
CA MET A 141 4.64 -9.31 -2.98
C MET A 141 3.53 -9.91 -2.10
N MET A 142 2.65 -9.05 -1.59
CA MET A 142 1.52 -9.43 -0.75
C MET A 142 0.28 -8.59 -1.08
N PHE A 143 -0.88 -9.23 -1.23
CA PHE A 143 -2.14 -8.52 -1.43
C PHE A 143 -3.33 -9.29 -0.86
N SER A 144 -4.40 -8.57 -0.55
CA SER A 144 -5.65 -9.14 -0.05
C SER A 144 -6.56 -9.58 -1.20
N ALA A 145 -7.23 -10.71 -1.03
CA ALA A 145 -8.25 -11.20 -1.93
C ALA A 145 -9.40 -11.80 -1.12
N ILE A 146 -10.56 -11.99 -1.77
CA ILE A 146 -11.76 -12.53 -1.14
C ILE A 146 -12.26 -13.68 -2.00
N THR A 147 -12.56 -14.81 -1.38
CA THR A 147 -13.26 -15.92 -2.04
C THR A 147 -14.71 -15.56 -2.31
N ASP A 148 -15.32 -16.19 -3.31
CA ASP A 148 -16.75 -16.04 -3.58
C ASP A 148 -17.62 -16.83 -2.59
N THR A 149 -18.93 -16.82 -2.84
CA THR A 149 -19.93 -17.51 -2.02
C THR A 149 -19.79 -19.03 -1.99
N ASP A 150 -19.08 -19.60 -2.96
CA ASP A 150 -18.79 -21.04 -3.03
C ASP A 150 -17.40 -21.37 -2.44
N GLY A 151 -16.69 -20.36 -1.93
CA GLY A 151 -15.33 -20.49 -1.40
C GLY A 151 -14.27 -20.60 -2.48
N THR A 152 -14.53 -20.13 -3.70
CA THR A 152 -13.57 -20.18 -4.82
C THR A 152 -12.96 -18.81 -5.11
N TRP A 153 -11.76 -18.80 -5.68
CA TRP A 153 -11.12 -17.59 -6.17
C TRP A 153 -10.24 -17.90 -7.38
N SER A 154 -10.21 -17.01 -8.37
CA SER A 154 -9.41 -17.18 -9.58
C SER A 154 -8.88 -15.84 -10.08
N MET A 155 -7.58 -15.76 -10.36
CA MET A 155 -6.94 -14.54 -10.86
C MET A 155 -5.61 -14.84 -11.55
N GLN A 156 -5.24 -14.00 -12.51
CA GLN A 156 -3.89 -13.98 -13.06
C GLN A 156 -2.99 -13.07 -12.23
N VAL A 157 -1.87 -13.61 -11.76
CA VAL A 157 -0.89 -12.91 -10.91
C VAL A 157 0.49 -12.87 -11.61
N PRO A 158 1.19 -11.72 -11.61
CA PRO A 158 2.54 -11.63 -12.16
C PRO A 158 3.55 -12.41 -11.32
N ALA A 159 4.26 -13.38 -11.92
CA ALA A 159 5.42 -14.02 -11.27
C ALA A 159 6.64 -13.09 -11.10
N LEU A 160 7.22 -13.03 -9.91
CA LEU A 160 8.44 -12.28 -9.62
C LEU A 160 9.68 -13.18 -9.50
N THR A 161 9.51 -14.48 -9.69
CA THR A 161 10.60 -15.48 -9.81
C THR A 161 10.18 -16.60 -10.78
N GLN A 162 11.16 -17.23 -11.43
CA GLN A 162 10.93 -18.33 -12.38
C GLN A 162 10.29 -19.55 -11.69
N ASN A 163 10.83 -19.94 -10.53
CA ASN A 163 10.26 -21.00 -9.71
C ASN A 163 9.27 -20.35 -8.73
N ALA A 164 8.06 -20.07 -9.21
CA ALA A 164 7.08 -19.29 -8.48
C ALA A 164 6.40 -20.15 -7.41
N VAL A 165 6.43 -19.66 -6.17
CA VAL A 165 5.65 -20.20 -5.05
C VAL A 165 4.62 -19.16 -4.65
N PHE A 166 3.36 -19.58 -4.60
CA PHE A 166 2.23 -18.77 -4.14
C PHE A 166 1.66 -19.39 -2.88
N ILE A 167 1.35 -18.55 -1.90
CA ILE A 167 0.76 -18.99 -0.61
C ILE A 167 -0.50 -18.17 -0.38
N ALA A 168 -1.64 -18.83 -0.28
CA ALA A 168 -2.88 -18.23 0.21
C ALA A 168 -3.00 -18.49 1.71
N ALA A 169 -3.18 -17.44 2.51
CA ALA A 169 -3.27 -17.53 3.97
C ALA A 169 -4.54 -16.85 4.48
N PHE A 170 -5.40 -17.62 5.16
CA PHE A 170 -6.62 -17.14 5.80
C PHE A 170 -6.36 -16.77 7.27
N ASP A 171 -7.20 -15.90 7.83
CA ASP A 171 -7.06 -15.40 9.21
C ASP A 171 -7.15 -16.48 10.29
N ASN A 172 -7.83 -17.59 9.98
CA ASN A 172 -7.95 -18.73 10.88
C ASN A 172 -6.69 -19.63 10.89
N GLY A 173 -5.65 -19.27 10.12
CA GLY A 173 -4.39 -19.99 10.01
C GLY A 173 -4.38 -21.12 8.98
N GLU A 174 -5.51 -21.38 8.30
CA GLU A 174 -5.56 -22.28 7.17
C GLU A 174 -5.01 -21.61 5.90
N GLY A 175 -4.67 -22.41 4.89
CA GLY A 175 -4.12 -21.90 3.66
C GLY A 175 -3.75 -22.99 2.67
N ALA A 176 -3.34 -22.58 1.48
CA ALA A 176 -2.87 -23.47 0.44
C ALA A 176 -1.61 -22.91 -0.24
N VAL A 177 -0.84 -23.81 -0.84
CA VAL A 177 0.38 -23.47 -1.57
C VAL A 177 0.29 -24.05 -2.97
N ALA A 178 0.67 -23.26 -3.95
CA ALA A 178 0.79 -23.69 -5.34
C ALA A 178 2.11 -23.21 -5.93
N THR A 179 2.63 -23.97 -6.89
CA THR A 179 3.90 -23.66 -7.56
C THR A 179 3.75 -23.68 -9.07
N ALA A 180 4.44 -22.80 -9.76
CA ALA A 180 4.50 -22.77 -11.22
C ALA A 180 5.91 -22.43 -11.72
N ASP A 181 6.32 -23.07 -12.81
CA ASP A 181 7.56 -22.75 -13.51
C ASP A 181 7.29 -21.71 -14.62
N VAL A 182 7.95 -20.56 -14.57
CA VAL A 182 7.71 -19.39 -15.43
C VAL A 182 8.99 -19.01 -16.18
N ASP A 183 9.37 -19.83 -17.15
CA ASP A 183 10.62 -19.68 -17.92
C ASP A 183 10.71 -18.36 -18.71
N THR A 184 9.57 -17.70 -18.95
CA THR A 184 9.50 -16.45 -19.71
C THR A 184 9.68 -15.19 -18.86
N LEU A 185 9.91 -15.31 -17.54
CA LEU A 185 10.05 -14.15 -16.66
C LEU A 185 11.17 -13.20 -17.12
N ASP A 186 12.29 -13.75 -17.61
CA ASP A 186 13.47 -12.96 -17.95
C ASP A 186 13.29 -12.01 -19.15
N TYR A 187 12.15 -12.11 -19.83
CA TYR A 187 11.77 -11.22 -20.92
C TYR A 187 11.13 -9.91 -20.43
N TYR A 188 10.74 -9.84 -19.15
CA TYR A 188 9.93 -8.77 -18.59
C TYR A 188 10.60 -8.11 -17.41
N ASP A 189 10.59 -6.78 -17.41
CA ASP A 189 10.89 -5.98 -16.22
C ASP A 189 9.58 -5.70 -15.48
N ARG A 190 9.62 -5.81 -14.15
CA ARG A 190 8.46 -5.56 -13.29
C ARG A 190 8.78 -4.57 -12.19
N TYR A 191 7.89 -3.61 -12.06
CA TYR A 191 7.91 -2.61 -11.02
C TYR A 191 6.64 -2.77 -10.20
N VAL A 192 6.84 -3.11 -8.93
CA VAL A 192 5.78 -3.42 -7.99
C VAL A 192 5.79 -2.35 -6.91
N VAL A 193 4.63 -1.85 -6.54
CA VAL A 193 4.49 -1.10 -5.29
C VAL A 193 3.30 -1.64 -4.51
N GLN A 194 3.53 -1.91 -3.22
CA GLN A 194 2.52 -2.45 -2.32
C GLN A 194 2.36 -1.56 -1.10
N TRP A 195 1.12 -1.41 -0.62
CA TRP A 195 0.77 -0.56 0.51
C TRP A 195 -0.48 -1.11 1.22
N GLN A 196 -0.81 -0.54 2.37
CA GLN A 196 -2.00 -0.88 3.12
C GLN A 196 -3.08 0.20 2.99
N GLY A 197 -4.32 -0.23 2.75
CA GLY A 197 -5.50 0.61 2.71
C GLY A 197 -5.48 1.71 1.66
N ARG A 198 -5.99 2.89 2.05
CA ARG A 198 -6.21 4.02 1.15
C ARG A 198 -4.98 4.92 1.10
N SER A 199 -4.06 4.62 0.20
CA SER A 199 -2.86 5.44 0.00
C SER A 199 -3.04 6.53 -1.06
N GLY A 200 -3.87 6.31 -2.08
CA GLY A 200 -3.88 7.16 -3.29
C GLY A 200 -2.67 6.95 -4.21
N MET A 201 -1.85 5.95 -3.92
CA MET A 201 -0.62 5.65 -4.64
C MET A 201 -0.89 5.00 -6.00
N GLN A 202 -0.09 5.39 -6.99
CA GLN A 202 -0.22 4.96 -8.38
C GLN A 202 1.16 4.86 -9.05
N ILE A 203 1.39 3.80 -9.82
CA ILE A 203 2.51 3.71 -10.75
C ILE A 203 2.12 4.44 -12.04
N HIS A 204 3.03 5.30 -12.49
CA HIS A 204 2.96 5.97 -13.78
C HIS A 204 4.17 5.57 -14.62
N ALA A 205 3.92 4.95 -15.78
CA ALA A 205 4.96 4.58 -16.73
C ALA A 205 4.83 5.42 -18.00
N MET A 206 5.83 6.26 -18.25
CA MET A 206 5.96 7.12 -19.42
C MET A 206 6.80 6.40 -20.47
N GLU A 207 6.12 5.66 -21.35
CA GLU A 207 6.78 4.87 -22.39
C GLU A 207 7.20 5.73 -23.57
N TYR A 208 8.45 5.53 -24.02
CA TYR A 208 9.02 6.12 -25.21
C TYR A 208 9.02 7.66 -25.23
N GLY A 209 9.16 8.27 -24.05
CA GLY A 209 9.17 9.72 -23.86
C GLY A 209 7.80 10.39 -23.93
N ALA A 210 6.73 9.64 -23.66
CA ALA A 210 5.38 10.18 -23.57
C ALA A 210 5.21 11.14 -22.38
N ASP A 211 4.40 12.18 -22.59
CA ASP A 211 3.93 13.06 -21.52
C ASP A 211 2.61 12.55 -20.91
N TYR A 212 2.19 13.20 -19.81
CA TYR A 212 0.92 12.87 -19.13
C TYR A 212 -0.28 12.91 -20.09
N GLY A 213 -1.02 11.81 -20.09
CA GLY A 213 -2.24 11.64 -20.89
C GLY A 213 -1.99 11.28 -22.35
N GLU A 214 -0.73 11.18 -22.78
CA GLU A 214 -0.40 10.70 -24.11
C GLU A 214 -0.48 9.18 -24.22
N GLN A 215 -0.44 8.65 -25.44
CA GLN A 215 -0.60 7.22 -25.72
C GLN A 215 0.40 6.33 -24.96
N GLY A 216 1.61 6.82 -24.69
CA GLY A 216 2.65 6.08 -23.96
C GLY A 216 2.55 6.16 -22.44
N HIS A 217 1.60 6.92 -21.88
CA HIS A 217 1.39 7.02 -20.44
C HIS A 217 0.50 5.87 -19.94
N VAL A 218 1.12 4.86 -19.31
CA VAL A 218 0.43 3.70 -18.72
C VAL A 218 0.33 3.91 -17.21
N TRP A 219 -0.90 3.98 -16.71
CA TRP A 219 -1.24 4.20 -15.31
C TRP A 219 -2.66 3.66 -15.05
N PHE A 220 -3.18 3.79 -13.83
CA PHE A 220 -4.45 3.15 -13.43
C PHE A 220 -5.63 3.39 -14.40
N ASP A 221 -5.87 4.64 -14.83
CA ASP A 221 -6.98 4.97 -15.75
C ASP A 221 -6.68 4.71 -17.24
N ALA A 222 -5.42 4.43 -17.58
CA ALA A 222 -5.00 4.07 -18.93
C ALA A 222 -4.26 2.73 -18.96
N ALA A 223 -4.67 1.81 -18.08
CA ALA A 223 -4.07 0.49 -17.99
C ALA A 223 -4.33 -0.29 -19.29
N ARG A 224 -3.26 -0.87 -19.83
CA ARG A 224 -3.36 -1.79 -20.96
C ARG A 224 -3.58 -3.21 -20.44
N ASP A 225 -3.95 -4.11 -21.34
CA ASP A 225 -4.09 -5.52 -21.00
C ASP A 225 -2.76 -6.28 -21.15
N VAL A 226 -2.75 -7.51 -20.66
CA VAL A 226 -1.60 -8.43 -20.72
C VAL A 226 -1.10 -8.65 -22.17
N SER A 227 -1.97 -8.51 -23.17
CA SER A 227 -1.61 -8.74 -24.56
C SER A 227 -0.59 -7.73 -25.06
N SER A 228 -0.60 -6.48 -24.59
CA SER A 228 0.40 -5.46 -24.98
C SER A 228 1.84 -5.90 -24.66
N ALA A 229 2.07 -6.52 -23.50
CA ALA A 229 3.38 -7.07 -23.17
C ALA A 229 3.66 -8.40 -23.86
N ALA A 230 2.64 -9.23 -24.06
CA ALA A 230 2.80 -10.50 -24.79
C ALA A 230 3.21 -10.28 -26.26
N THR A 231 2.69 -9.25 -26.93
CA THR A 231 3.00 -8.89 -28.31
C THR A 231 4.23 -7.99 -28.45
N GLY A 232 4.71 -7.40 -27.35
CA GLY A 232 5.85 -6.48 -27.34
C GLY A 232 5.50 -5.05 -27.74
N GLU A 233 4.22 -4.69 -27.83
CA GLU A 233 3.77 -3.34 -28.18
C GLU A 233 4.08 -2.32 -27.09
N GLY A 234 4.01 -2.74 -25.83
CA GLY A 234 4.35 -1.92 -24.66
C GLY A 234 4.09 -2.66 -23.36
N GLY A 235 4.18 -1.96 -22.25
CA GLY A 235 3.85 -2.49 -20.94
C GLY A 235 2.36 -2.44 -20.62
N PHE A 236 2.01 -3.05 -19.49
CA PHE A 236 0.68 -3.01 -18.91
C PHE A 236 0.77 -2.85 -17.39
N LEU A 237 -0.32 -2.37 -16.79
CA LEU A 237 -0.46 -2.19 -15.35
C LEU A 237 -1.57 -3.11 -14.82
N LEU A 238 -1.30 -3.77 -13.72
CA LEU A 238 -2.28 -4.57 -12.98
C LEU A 238 -2.34 -4.09 -11.53
N ARG A 239 -3.55 -3.84 -11.03
CA ARG A 239 -3.82 -3.57 -9.61
C ARG A 239 -4.47 -4.80 -8.96
N LEU A 240 -3.93 -5.22 -7.82
CA LEU A 240 -4.44 -6.31 -7.00
C LEU A 240 -4.72 -5.81 -5.58
N GLY A 241 -5.56 -6.52 -4.85
CA GLY A 241 -6.23 -6.00 -3.65
C GLY A 241 -7.71 -5.84 -3.95
N ASP A 242 -8.49 -6.91 -3.73
CA ASP A 242 -9.93 -6.94 -4.04
C ASP A 242 -10.79 -6.61 -2.81
N GLY A 243 -12.03 -6.18 -3.07
CA GLY A 243 -13.05 -5.89 -2.07
C GLY A 243 -13.12 -4.44 -1.60
N VAL A 244 -13.73 -4.24 -0.43
CA VAL A 244 -13.78 -2.92 0.20
C VAL A 244 -12.39 -2.58 0.72
N ILE A 245 -11.85 -1.44 0.28
CA ILE A 245 -10.57 -0.95 0.78
C ILE A 245 -10.77 -0.44 2.21
N GLU A 246 -10.35 -1.27 3.16
CA GLU A 246 -10.23 -0.99 4.58
C GLU A 246 -8.78 -0.64 4.93
N GLU A 247 -8.55 -0.16 6.16
CA GLU A 247 -7.19 0.15 6.63
C GLU A 247 -6.30 -1.09 6.78
N THR A 248 -6.84 -2.30 6.69
CA THR A 248 -6.07 -3.56 6.76
C THR A 248 -5.78 -4.15 5.38
N THR A 249 -6.53 -3.76 4.34
CA THR A 249 -6.45 -4.32 2.99
C THR A 249 -5.07 -4.08 2.40
N LEU A 250 -4.39 -5.15 1.98
CA LEU A 250 -3.12 -5.07 1.27
C LEU A 250 -3.39 -4.87 -0.22
N MET A 251 -2.84 -3.79 -0.76
CA MET A 251 -2.98 -3.38 -2.14
C MET A 251 -1.63 -3.46 -2.85
N VAL A 252 -1.65 -3.76 -4.14
CA VAL A 252 -0.43 -3.75 -4.95
C VAL A 252 -0.74 -3.30 -6.37
N GLU A 253 0.19 -2.56 -6.96
CA GLU A 253 0.26 -2.35 -8.40
C GLU A 253 1.52 -2.96 -8.98
N VAL A 254 1.38 -3.55 -10.16
CA VAL A 254 2.47 -4.14 -10.91
C VAL A 254 2.45 -3.59 -12.33
N TYR A 255 3.47 -2.82 -12.68
CA TYR A 255 3.75 -2.48 -14.07
C TYR A 255 4.72 -3.51 -14.65
N THR A 256 4.37 -4.10 -15.79
CA THR A 256 5.18 -5.10 -16.50
C THR A 256 5.53 -4.59 -17.89
N PHE A 257 6.81 -4.55 -18.23
CA PHE A 257 7.30 -4.11 -19.54
C PHE A 257 8.10 -5.22 -20.27
N PRO A 258 7.85 -5.47 -21.57
CA PRO A 258 8.46 -6.56 -22.34
C PRO A 258 9.88 -6.22 -22.86
N THR A 259 10.82 -5.89 -21.98
CA THR A 259 12.14 -5.34 -22.35
C THR A 259 12.92 -6.16 -23.39
N ARG A 260 12.80 -7.50 -23.41
CA ARG A 260 13.52 -8.33 -24.39
C ARG A 260 12.83 -8.49 -25.74
N ASN A 261 11.53 -8.24 -25.82
CA ASN A 261 10.72 -8.44 -27.02
C ASN A 261 9.93 -7.20 -27.43
N ALA A 262 10.24 -6.03 -26.84
CA ALA A 262 9.68 -4.74 -27.22
C ALA A 262 9.91 -4.46 -28.72
N LEU A 263 8.85 -4.05 -29.41
CA LEU A 263 8.87 -3.77 -30.86
C LEU A 263 9.54 -2.44 -31.19
N ARG A 264 9.61 -1.52 -30.22
CA ARG A 264 10.15 -0.16 -30.37
C ARG A 264 11.30 0.05 -29.39
N GLU A 265 12.33 0.76 -29.86
CA GLU A 265 13.42 1.25 -29.01
C GLU A 265 13.03 2.58 -28.35
N GLY A 266 13.56 2.83 -27.16
CA GLY A 266 13.35 4.06 -26.44
C GLY A 266 13.59 3.90 -24.95
N GLU A 267 13.09 4.88 -24.20
CA GLU A 267 13.19 4.92 -22.74
C GLU A 267 11.80 4.78 -22.12
N VAL A 268 11.69 4.06 -21.02
CA VAL A 268 10.49 4.08 -20.18
C VAL A 268 10.87 4.65 -18.83
N GLN A 269 10.25 5.78 -18.48
CA GLN A 269 10.41 6.41 -17.17
C GLN A 269 9.27 5.95 -16.28
N VAL A 270 9.59 5.42 -15.11
CA VAL A 270 8.58 4.94 -14.15
C VAL A 270 8.65 5.81 -12.91
N SER A 271 7.55 6.47 -12.58
CA SER A 271 7.37 7.24 -11.34
C SER A 271 6.34 6.57 -10.44
N LEU A 272 6.50 6.84 -9.14
CA LEU A 272 5.47 6.56 -8.15
C LEU A 272 4.83 7.88 -7.75
N GLU A 273 3.52 7.96 -7.89
CA GLU A 273 2.77 9.18 -7.60
C GLU A 273 1.69 8.90 -6.56
N THR A 274 1.30 9.93 -5.83
CA THR A 274 0.23 9.84 -4.83
C THR A 274 -0.58 11.12 -4.86
N GLU A 275 -1.86 10.98 -5.25
CA GLU A 275 -2.82 12.08 -5.18
C GLU A 275 -3.22 12.31 -3.73
N ILE A 276 -3.12 13.56 -3.28
CA ILE A 276 -3.57 13.97 -1.95
C ILE A 276 -5.09 14.13 -1.98
N ASN A 277 -5.78 13.40 -1.12
CA ASN A 277 -7.23 13.42 -1.02
C ASN A 277 -7.69 13.35 0.44
N ALA A 278 -8.99 13.50 0.67
CA ALA A 278 -9.58 13.52 2.00
C ALA A 278 -9.37 12.23 2.82
N ALA A 279 -9.01 11.12 2.17
CA ALA A 279 -8.76 9.84 2.84
C ALA A 279 -7.28 9.67 3.26
N ASN A 280 -6.35 10.45 2.70
CA ASN A 280 -4.91 10.28 2.95
C ASN A 280 -4.16 11.53 3.42
N CYS A 281 -4.78 12.71 3.45
CA CYS A 281 -4.11 13.94 3.88
C CYS A 281 -3.70 13.92 5.36
N GLY A 282 -2.58 14.55 5.69
CA GLY A 282 -2.09 14.75 7.06
C GLY A 282 -1.64 13.47 7.78
N ARG A 283 -1.34 12.39 7.05
CA ARG A 283 -0.84 11.11 7.60
C ARG A 283 0.41 10.64 6.86
N ASP A 284 1.20 9.83 7.54
CA ASP A 284 2.27 9.08 6.89
C ASP A 284 1.70 7.87 6.15
N ILE A 285 2.24 7.61 4.97
CA ILE A 285 1.97 6.41 4.17
C ILE A 285 3.24 5.57 4.13
N GLU A 286 3.06 4.28 4.45
CA GLU A 286 4.09 3.25 4.28
C GLU A 286 3.78 2.42 3.03
N ALA A 287 4.82 2.16 2.25
CA ALA A 287 4.76 1.29 1.10
C ALA A 287 6.09 0.56 0.90
N GLN A 288 6.07 -0.47 0.08
CA GLN A 288 7.28 -1.16 -0.34
C GLN A 288 7.30 -1.29 -1.85
N ALA A 289 8.41 -0.93 -2.46
CA ALA A 289 8.64 -1.13 -3.88
C ALA A 289 9.48 -2.39 -4.12
N LEU A 290 9.06 -3.24 -5.06
CA LEU A 290 9.84 -4.37 -5.53
C LEU A 290 10.19 -4.15 -7.01
N ILE A 291 11.46 -4.29 -7.34
CA ILE A 291 11.94 -4.20 -8.72
C ILE A 291 12.49 -5.55 -9.12
N LYS A 292 11.88 -6.17 -10.13
CA LYS A 292 12.39 -7.37 -10.78
C LYS A 292 12.83 -7.01 -12.19
N PRO A 293 14.13 -6.75 -12.42
CA PRO A 293 14.65 -6.55 -13.76
C PRO A 293 14.61 -7.88 -14.52
N GLY A 294 14.50 -7.85 -15.86
CA GLY A 294 14.39 -9.03 -16.73
C GLY A 294 15.17 -10.26 -16.26
N ALA A 295 16.43 -10.42 -16.67
CA ALA A 295 17.29 -11.50 -16.14
C ALA A 295 18.04 -11.12 -14.85
N GLY A 296 17.61 -10.06 -14.16
CA GLY A 296 18.24 -9.57 -12.93
C GLY A 296 17.59 -10.16 -11.67
N GLU A 297 18.25 -9.96 -10.54
CA GLU A 297 17.70 -10.31 -9.23
C GLU A 297 16.65 -9.30 -8.78
N ILE A 298 15.65 -9.77 -8.02
CA ILE A 298 14.67 -8.88 -7.40
C ILE A 298 15.33 -8.05 -6.29
N SER A 299 14.90 -6.79 -6.15
CA SER A 299 15.28 -5.92 -5.04
C SER A 299 14.05 -5.28 -4.41
N ALA A 300 14.13 -4.97 -3.11
CA ALA A 300 13.07 -4.34 -2.34
C ALA A 300 13.55 -3.01 -1.76
N ARG A 301 12.64 -2.03 -1.65
CA ARG A 301 12.89 -0.72 -1.06
C ARG A 301 11.68 -0.32 -0.22
N ASP A 302 11.89 -0.07 1.06
CA ASP A 302 10.85 0.47 1.94
C ASP A 302 10.70 1.97 1.74
N LEU A 303 9.46 2.44 1.76
CA LEU A 303 9.07 3.81 1.49
C LEU A 303 8.21 4.32 2.65
N THR A 304 8.55 5.50 3.13
CA THR A 304 7.73 6.26 4.08
C THR A 304 7.58 7.67 3.54
N MET A 305 6.33 8.10 3.37
CA MET A 305 6.01 9.41 2.80
C MET A 305 5.07 10.14 3.74
N ALA A 306 5.47 11.34 4.13
CA ALA A 306 4.59 12.25 4.86
C ALA A 306 3.65 12.92 3.86
N ILE A 307 2.36 12.62 3.93
CA ILE A 307 1.36 13.27 3.09
C ILE A 307 1.05 14.65 3.69
N PRO A 308 1.12 15.73 2.88
CA PRO A 308 0.74 17.06 3.32
C PRO A 308 -0.65 17.15 3.92
N ASP A 309 -0.89 18.25 4.62
CA ASP A 309 -2.17 18.57 5.23
C ASP A 309 -3.30 18.67 4.18
N CYS A 310 -4.55 18.64 4.67
CA CYS A 310 -5.73 18.58 3.82
C CYS A 310 -6.02 19.87 3.02
N ASP A 311 -5.20 20.91 3.16
CA ASP A 311 -5.22 22.09 2.29
C ASP A 311 -4.57 21.83 0.92
N ALA A 312 -3.74 20.79 0.79
CA ALA A 312 -3.11 20.35 -0.44
C ALA A 312 -3.93 19.26 -1.19
N VAL A 313 -5.20 19.06 -0.85
CA VAL A 313 -6.05 18.09 -1.56
C VAL A 313 -6.18 18.46 -3.04
N GLY A 314 -5.91 17.48 -3.91
CA GLY A 314 -5.82 17.64 -5.36
C GLY A 314 -4.38 17.80 -5.88
N ASP A 315 -3.40 18.05 -5.00
CA ASP A 315 -1.99 18.03 -5.37
C ASP A 315 -1.45 16.59 -5.43
N PHE A 316 -0.28 16.44 -6.05
CA PHE A 316 0.39 15.15 -6.23
C PHE A 316 1.79 15.18 -5.61
N LEU A 317 2.09 14.13 -4.87
CA LEU A 317 3.47 13.79 -4.49
C LEU A 317 4.05 12.86 -5.55
N VAL A 318 5.16 13.26 -6.15
CA VAL A 318 5.85 12.49 -7.20
C VAL A 318 7.22 12.05 -6.71
N LEU A 319 7.41 10.74 -6.61
CA LEU A 319 8.69 10.13 -6.25
C LEU A 319 9.41 9.72 -7.52
N LYS A 320 10.33 10.59 -7.94
CA LYS A 320 11.24 10.34 -9.06
C LYS A 320 12.47 9.56 -8.58
N ASN A 321 13.07 8.78 -9.49
CA ASN A 321 14.28 7.99 -9.24
C ASN A 321 14.11 6.83 -8.23
N LEU A 322 12.87 6.44 -7.92
CA LEU A 322 12.62 5.19 -7.20
C LEU A 322 13.00 3.98 -8.06
N TYR A 323 12.72 4.09 -9.34
CA TYR A 323 13.00 3.10 -10.36
C TYR A 323 14.11 3.62 -11.27
N GLU A 324 15.01 2.74 -11.69
CA GLU A 324 15.98 3.08 -12.75
C GLU A 324 15.25 3.11 -14.09
N ASP A 325 15.51 4.14 -14.91
CA ASP A 325 14.92 4.26 -16.24
C ASP A 325 15.25 3.04 -17.10
N LEU A 326 14.24 2.45 -17.75
CA LEU A 326 14.47 1.35 -18.68
C LEU A 326 15.01 1.91 -19.99
N LYS A 327 16.22 1.50 -20.37
CA LYS A 327 16.81 1.78 -21.68
C LYS A 327 16.66 0.56 -22.59
N ILE A 328 15.84 0.71 -23.63
CA ILE A 328 15.56 -0.35 -24.58
C ILE A 328 16.50 -0.21 -25.78
N ALA A 329 17.39 -1.19 -25.99
CA ALA A 329 18.28 -1.26 -27.14
C ALA A 329 18.12 -2.61 -27.85
N ARG A 330 17.95 -2.64 -29.18
CA ARG A 330 17.96 -3.91 -29.93
C ARG A 330 19.38 -4.37 -30.22
N ASN A 331 19.59 -5.68 -30.12
CA ASN A 331 20.77 -6.38 -30.64
C ASN A 331 20.53 -6.87 -32.07
#